data_AF-A0A661UHE1-F1
#
_entry.id   AF-A0A661UHE1-F1
#
_cell.length_a   1.000
_cell.length_b   1.000
_cell.length_c   1.000
_cell.angle_alpha   90.00
_cell.angle_beta   90.00
_cell.angle_gamma   90.00
#
_symmetry.space_group_name_H-M   'P 1'
#
loop_
_entity.id
_entity.type
_entity.pdbx_description
1 polymer ?
#
loop_
_entity_poly.entity_id
_entity_poly.type
_entity_poly.pdbx_seq_one_letter_code
_entity_poly.pdbx_strand_id
1 'polypeptide(L)'
;MIKTITFIISIFILTGCAITPSAPVNQIKKLDLPTAVWIGEKDELFNVNKVVSLFTKHSPGTYTKIIENEKHLSILVNAADYMGPWITDRIE
;
A
#
# COMPACT_ATOMS: atom_id res chain seq x y z
N MET A 1 28.50 -11.76 -4.13
CA MET A 1 27.33 -12.59 -3.77
C MET A 1 26.11 -11.67 -3.79
N ILE A 2 25.49 -11.53 -4.95
CA ILE A 2 24.38 -10.58 -5.17
C ILE A 2 23.14 -11.25 -4.56
N LYS A 3 22.66 -10.74 -3.42
CA LYS A 3 21.38 -11.18 -2.86
C LYS A 3 20.29 -10.63 -3.76
N THR A 4 19.64 -11.52 -4.51
CA THR A 4 18.42 -11.22 -5.26
C THR A 4 17.35 -10.81 -4.26
N ILE A 5 17.13 -9.50 -4.09
CA ILE A 5 16.00 -8.98 -3.30
C ILE A 5 14.78 -9.07 -4.20
N THR A 6 13.97 -10.10 -4.00
CA THR A 6 12.68 -10.25 -4.67
C THR A 6 11.72 -9.20 -4.09
N PHE A 7 11.60 -8.04 -4.74
CA PHE A 7 10.54 -7.07 -4.45
C PHE A 7 9.25 -7.55 -5.11
N ILE A 8 8.35 -8.17 -4.34
CA ILE A 8 6.95 -8.28 -4.76
C ILE A 8 6.30 -6.93 -4.43
N ILE A 9 6.37 -5.99 -5.37
CA ILE A 9 5.55 -4.77 -5.32
C ILE A 9 4.13 -5.21 -5.67
N SER A 10 3.35 -5.58 -4.65
CA SER A 10 1.91 -5.77 -4.80
C SER A 10 1.26 -4.40 -4.94
N ILE A 11 1.30 -3.83 -6.14
CA ILE A 11 0.39 -2.74 -6.51
C ILE A 11 -1.01 -3.38 -6.51
N PHE A 12 -1.83 -3.05 -5.50
CA PHE A 12 -3.25 -3.35 -5.55
C PHE A 12 -3.88 -2.47 -6.64
N ILE A 13 -3.73 -2.88 -7.90
CA ILE A 13 -4.44 -2.28 -9.03
C ILE A 13 -5.91 -2.71 -8.86
N LEU A 14 -6.73 -1.79 -8.35
CA LEU A 14 -8.16 -1.96 -8.13
C LEU A 14 -8.98 -1.84 -9.42
N THR A 15 -8.56 -2.57 -10.46
CA THR A 15 -9.37 -2.77 -11.66
C THR A 15 -9.24 -4.21 -12.13
N GLY A 16 -10.21 -5.05 -11.74
CA GLY A 16 -10.57 -6.28 -12.46
C GLY A 16 -10.20 -7.61 -11.81
N CYS A 17 -9.03 -7.75 -11.18
CA CYS A 17 -8.58 -9.04 -10.62
C CYS A 17 -8.15 -9.02 -9.14
N ALA A 18 -8.24 -7.89 -8.45
CA ALA A 18 -7.99 -7.85 -7.01
C ALA A 18 -9.16 -8.53 -6.28
N ILE A 19 -8.95 -9.77 -5.82
CA ILE A 19 -9.88 -10.43 -4.90
C ILE A 19 -9.98 -9.54 -3.66
N THR A 20 -11.17 -8.99 -3.39
CA THR A 20 -11.47 -8.35 -2.11
C THR A 20 -11.00 -9.28 -1.01
N PRO A 21 -10.09 -8.85 -0.11
CA PRO A 21 -9.55 -9.74 0.89
C PRO A 21 -10.71 -10.32 1.72
N SER A 22 -10.87 -11.65 1.68
CA SER A 22 -11.96 -12.33 2.38
C SER A 22 -11.77 -12.31 3.90
N ALA A 23 -10.53 -12.09 4.36
CA ALA A 23 -10.18 -11.90 5.76
C ALA A 23 -9.00 -10.89 5.89
N PRO A 24 -9.26 -9.58 5.71
CA PRO A 24 -8.21 -8.56 5.59
C PRO A 24 -7.23 -8.54 6.76
N VAL A 25 -7.74 -8.65 7.99
CA VAL A 25 -6.92 -8.66 9.21
C VAL A 25 -5.96 -9.85 9.23
N ASN A 26 -6.43 -11.04 8.86
CA ASN A 26 -5.62 -12.25 8.89
C ASN A 26 -4.56 -12.25 7.78
N GLN A 27 -4.86 -11.62 6.64
CA GLN A 27 -3.92 -11.49 5.52
C GLN A 27 -2.84 -10.45 5.82
N ILE A 28 -3.22 -9.30 6.39
CA ILE A 28 -2.27 -8.23 6.76
C ILE A 28 -1.29 -8.67 7.84
N LYS A 29 -1.74 -9.46 8.82
CA LYS A 29 -0.85 -10.03 9.86
C LYS A 29 0.24 -10.96 9.33
N LYS A 30 0.09 -11.46 8.09
CA LYS A 30 1.04 -12.38 7.45
C LYS A 30 2.08 -11.66 6.59
N LEU A 31 2.01 -10.33 6.50
CA LEU A 31 3.01 -9.55 5.78
C LEU A 31 4.34 -9.63 6.52
N ASP A 32 5.33 -10.24 5.90
CA ASP A 32 6.67 -10.49 6.44
C ASP A 32 7.78 -9.70 5.70
N LEU A 33 7.41 -9.01 4.62
CA LEU A 33 8.27 -8.11 3.86
C LEU A 33 8.00 -6.64 4.18
N PRO A 34 8.99 -5.74 3.94
CA PRO A 34 8.77 -4.31 3.99
C PRO A 34 7.53 -3.93 3.16
N THR A 35 6.51 -3.42 3.85
CA THR A 35 5.23 -3.09 3.23
C THR A 35 4.98 -1.59 3.35
N ALA A 36 4.42 -1.01 2.30
CA ALA A 36 3.92 0.35 2.30
C ALA A 36 2.51 0.42 1.72
N VAL A 37 1.73 1.38 2.23
CA VAL A 37 0.35 1.65 1.83
C VAL A 37 0.18 3.14 1.65
N TRP A 38 -0.28 3.53 0.47
CA TRP A 38 -0.71 4.89 0.17
C TRP A 38 -2.22 4.89 -0.06
N ILE A 39 -2.91 5.91 0.42
CA ILE A 39 -4.34 6.09 0.22
C ILE A 39 -4.65 7.56 -0.04
N GLY A 40 -5.57 7.83 -0.96
CA GLY A 40 -6.03 9.19 -1.24
C GLY A 40 -6.86 9.73 -0.08
N GLU A 41 -6.63 10.98 0.31
CA GLU A 41 -7.42 11.68 1.34
C GLU A 41 -8.91 11.73 0.99
N LYS A 42 -9.22 11.85 -0.32
CA LYS A 42 -10.57 11.98 -0.86
C LYS A 42 -11.06 10.67 -1.49
N ASP A 43 -10.50 9.54 -1.09
CA ASP A 43 -10.88 8.22 -1.61
C ASP A 43 -12.40 8.00 -1.47
N GLU A 44 -13.05 7.82 -2.61
CA GLU A 44 -14.49 7.66 -2.75
C GLU A 44 -14.98 6.22 -2.51
N LEU A 45 -14.08 5.23 -2.44
CA LEU A 45 -14.40 3.83 -2.26
C LEU A 45 -14.11 3.33 -0.84
N PHE A 46 -13.07 3.86 -0.20
CA PHE A 46 -12.63 3.44 1.12
C PHE A 46 -12.67 4.56 2.15
N ASN A 47 -12.99 4.17 3.39
CA ASN A 47 -12.80 5.07 4.52
C ASN A 47 -11.30 5.11 4.90
N VAL A 48 -10.66 6.25 4.62
CA VAL A 48 -9.22 6.48 4.84
C VAL A 48 -8.78 6.09 6.25
N ASN A 49 -9.50 6.54 7.27
CA ASN A 49 -9.16 6.26 8.67
C ASN A 49 -9.25 4.75 9.01
N LYS A 50 -10.22 4.03 8.43
CA LYS A 50 -10.35 2.58 8.62
C LYS A 50 -9.20 1.83 7.97
N VAL A 51 -8.75 2.25 6.79
CA VAL A 51 -7.61 1.63 6.11
C VAL A 51 -6.32 1.85 6.91
N VAL A 52 -6.04 3.10 7.30
CA VAL A 52 -4.82 3.39 8.09
C VAL A 52 -4.82 2.61 9.40
N SER A 53 -5.91 2.67 10.17
CA SER A 53 -6.02 1.95 11.45
C SER A 53 -5.91 0.43 11.32
N LEU A 54 -6.37 -0.16 10.20
CA LEU A 54 -6.21 -1.58 9.91
C LEU A 54 -4.73 -1.96 9.85
N PHE A 55 -3.91 -1.19 9.13
CA PHE A 55 -2.47 -1.45 9.04
C PHE A 55 -1.74 -1.10 10.34
N THR A 56 -2.02 0.05 10.96
CA THR A 56 -1.35 0.44 12.21
C THR A 56 -1.58 -0.56 13.34
N LYS A 57 -2.78 -1.17 13.41
CA LYS A 57 -3.13 -2.14 14.45
C LYS A 57 -2.62 -3.56 14.19
N HIS A 58 -2.53 -3.96 12.92
CA HIS A 58 -2.30 -5.36 12.56
C HIS A 58 -1.01 -5.63 11.79
N SER A 59 -0.30 -4.59 11.36
CA SER A 59 1.05 -4.66 10.77
C SER A 59 1.82 -3.37 11.11
N PRO A 60 2.26 -3.19 12.37
CA PRO A 60 2.87 -1.94 12.86
C PRO A 60 4.19 -1.55 12.16
N GLY A 61 4.81 -2.45 11.38
CA GLY A 61 5.97 -2.16 10.54
C GLY A 61 5.63 -1.64 9.13
N THR A 62 4.34 -1.56 8.78
CA THR A 62 3.90 -1.04 7.48
C THR A 62 4.02 0.48 7.45
N TYR A 63 4.70 1.01 6.43
CA TYR A 63 4.67 2.44 6.13
C TYR A 63 3.29 2.83 5.61
N THR A 64 2.65 3.83 6.21
CA THR A 64 1.35 4.32 5.75
C THR A 64 1.43 5.81 5.42
N LYS A 65 0.83 6.22 4.29
CA LYS A 65 0.76 7.63 3.90
C LYS A 65 -0.61 7.97 3.32
N ILE A 66 -1.22 9.03 3.83
CA ILE A 66 -2.39 9.66 3.21
C ILE A 66 -1.88 10.70 2.23
N ILE A 67 -2.38 10.67 1.00
CA ILE A 67 -2.02 11.65 -0.04
C ILE A 67 -3.14 12.68 -0.15
N GLU A 68 -2.80 13.94 0.13
CA GLU A 68 -3.72 15.07 0.05
C GLU A 68 -4.28 15.25 -1.36
N ASN A 69 -5.53 15.67 -1.45
CA ASN A 69 -6.24 15.93 -2.72
C ASN A 69 -6.41 14.75 -3.68
N GLU A 70 -5.87 13.57 -3.38
CA GLU A 70 -6.01 12.38 -4.20
C GLU A 70 -7.29 11.60 -3.90
N LYS A 71 -7.88 11.06 -4.96
CA LYS A 71 -9.03 10.16 -5.02
C LYS A 71 -8.58 8.73 -5.27
N HIS A 72 -9.53 7.80 -5.28
CA HIS A 72 -9.25 6.38 -5.46
C HIS A 72 -8.49 6.09 -6.76
N LEU A 73 -8.91 6.67 -7.88
CA LEU A 73 -8.26 6.45 -9.17
C LEU A 73 -7.14 7.43 -9.48
N SER A 74 -7.20 8.67 -8.98
CA SER A 74 -6.18 9.67 -9.32
C SER A 74 -4.83 9.35 -8.69
N ILE A 75 -4.82 8.71 -7.50
CA ILE A 75 -3.58 8.26 -6.87
C ILE A 75 -2.84 7.22 -7.72
N LEU A 76 -3.54 6.46 -8.57
CA LEU A 76 -2.92 5.49 -9.48
C LEU A 76 -2.19 6.17 -10.64
N VAL A 77 -2.68 7.32 -11.08
CA VAL A 77 -2.06 8.12 -12.16
C VAL A 77 -0.75 8.73 -11.69
N ASN A 78 -0.73 9.22 -10.44
CA ASN A 78 0.43 9.88 -9.84
C ASN A 78 1.25 8.95 -8.91
N ALA A 79 1.01 7.63 -8.97
CA ALA A 79 1.56 6.68 -8.01
C ALA A 79 3.09 6.72 -7.95
N ALA A 80 3.75 6.90 -9.10
CA ALA A 80 5.20 6.93 -9.19
C ALA A 80 5.82 8.06 -8.33
N ASP A 81 5.17 9.22 -8.24
CA ASP A 81 5.67 10.38 -7.51
C ASP A 81 5.70 10.14 -5.99
N TYR A 82 4.80 9.29 -5.49
CA TYR A 82 4.68 8.99 -4.07
C TYR A 82 5.38 7.70 -3.66
N MET A 83 5.34 6.69 -4.53
CA MET A 83 5.86 5.35 -4.25
C MET A 83 7.31 5.20 -4.67
N GLY A 84 7.73 5.88 -5.74
CA GLY A 84 9.07 5.80 -6.32
C GLY A 84 10.18 6.02 -5.29
N PRO A 85 10.20 7.18 -4.58
CA PRO A 85 11.21 7.46 -3.57
C PRO A 85 11.30 6.39 -2.48
N TRP A 86 10.16 5.88 -2.00
CA TRP A 86 10.13 4.86 -0.96
C TRP A 86 10.74 3.53 -1.43
N ILE A 87 10.54 3.18 -2.71
CA ILE A 87 11.10 1.99 -3.33
C ILE A 87 12.61 2.16 -3.53
N THR A 88 13.05 3.29 -4.10
CA THR A 88 14.47 3.53 -4.42
C THR A 88 15.35 3.60 -3.18
N ASP A 89 14.85 4.19 -2.09
CA ASP A 89 15.53 4.26 -0.79
C ASP A 89 15.85 2.87 -0.17
N ARG A 90 15.34 1.78 -0.76
CA ARG A 90 15.50 0.40 -0.26
C ARG A 90 16.27 -0.52 -1.21
N ILE A 91 16.62 -0.03 -2.39
CA ILE A 91 17.38 -0.78 -3.40
C ILE A 91 18.89 -0.46 -3.29
N GLU A 92 19.25 0.67 -2.70
CA GLU A 92 20.63 1.08 -2.36
C GLU A 92 21.05 0.62 -0.95
#